data_AF-W1YGS7-F1
#
_entry.id   AF-W1YGS7-F1
#
_cell.length_a   1.000
_cell.length_b   1.000
_cell.length_c   1.000
_cell.angle_alpha   90.00
_cell.angle_beta   90.00
_cell.angle_gamma   90.00
#
_symmetry.space_group_name_H-M   'P 1'
#
loop_
_entity.id
_entity.type
_entity.pdbx_description
1 polymer ?
#
loop_
_entity_poly.entity_id
_entity_poly.type
_entity_poly.pdbx_seq_one_letter_code
_entity_poly.pdbx_strand_id
1 'polypeptide(L)' 'LVAIGCFCIGTNQVDLDAAAKRGIPVFNAPFSNTRSVAELVIGELLLLLRGVPEANAKAHRGVWNKLAAGS' A
#
# COMPACT_ATOMS: atom_id res chain seq x y z
N LEU A 1 -21.54 -11.96 -21.47
CA LEU A 1 -20.63 -11.11 -20.67
C LEU A 1 -20.23 -9.95 -21.57
N VAL A 2 -20.49 -8.71 -21.15
CA VAL A 2 -20.33 -7.52 -22.01
C VAL A 2 -19.02 -6.77 -21.72
N ALA A 3 -18.56 -6.75 -20.48
CA ALA A 3 -17.30 -6.12 -20.06
C ALA A 3 -16.76 -6.77 -18.78
N ILE A 4 -15.50 -6.50 -18.45
CA ILE A 4 -14.87 -6.87 -17.17
C ILE A 4 -14.31 -5.60 -16.51
N GLY A 5 -14.60 -5.42 -15.22
CA GLY A 5 -14.02 -4.35 -14.40
C GLY A 5 -13.07 -4.92 -13.35
N CYS A 6 -11.79 -4.58 -13.45
CA CYS A 6 -10.78 -4.85 -12.43
C CYS A 6 -10.80 -3.69 -11.42
N PHE A 7 -11.36 -3.92 -10.23
CA PHE A 7 -11.38 -2.94 -9.13
C PHE A 7 -10.02 -2.88 -8.40
N CYS A 8 -8.96 -2.78 -9.19
CA CYS A 8 -7.56 -2.71 -8.79
C CYS A 8 -6.74 -2.06 -9.92
N ILE A 9 -5.47 -1.78 -9.67
CA ILE A 9 -4.55 -1.26 -10.70
C ILE A 9 -4.17 -2.36 -11.68
N GLY A 10 -3.82 -3.55 -11.18
CA GLY A 10 -3.37 -4.66 -12.01
C GLY A 10 -4.49 -5.33 -12.81
N THR A 11 -4.14 -5.83 -13.99
CA THR A 11 -5.00 -6.65 -14.84
C THR A 11 -4.48 -8.07 -15.06
N ASN A 12 -3.35 -8.44 -14.44
CA ASN A 12 -2.64 -9.71 -14.65
C ASN A 12 -3.49 -10.96 -14.36
N GLN A 13 -4.51 -10.82 -13.53
CA GLN A 13 -5.48 -11.86 -13.20
C GLN A 13 -6.49 -12.14 -14.33
N VAL A 14 -6.52 -11.32 -15.38
CA VAL A 14 -7.42 -11.44 -16.54
C VAL A 14 -6.61 -11.76 -17.79
N ASP A 15 -7.02 -12.77 -18.54
CA ASP A 15 -6.51 -13.03 -19.90
C ASP A 15 -7.07 -11.98 -20.87
N LEU A 16 -6.24 -10.98 -21.18
CA LEU A 16 -6.62 -9.86 -22.05
C LEU A 16 -6.82 -10.28 -23.50
N ASP A 17 -6.07 -11.28 -23.98
CA ASP A 17 -6.16 -11.76 -25.36
C ASP A 17 -7.46 -12.54 -25.58
N ALA A 18 -7.83 -13.40 -24.63
CA ALA A 18 -9.09 -14.12 -24.67
C ALA A 18 -10.30 -13.18 -24.55
N ALA A 19 -10.20 -12.15 -23.69
CA ALA A 19 -11.24 -11.13 -23.56
C ALA A 19 -11.41 -10.33 -24.87
N ALA A 20 -10.29 -9.90 -25.47
CA ALA A 20 -10.29 -9.16 -26.74
C ALA A 20 -10.88 -9.97 -27.90
N LYS A 21 -10.50 -11.25 -28.05
CA LYS A 21 -11.04 -12.16 -29.07
C LYS A 21 -12.56 -12.34 -28.96
N ARG A 22 -13.13 -12.17 -27.77
CA ARG A 22 -14.57 -12.27 -27.51
C ARG A 22 -15.28 -10.91 -27.54
N GLY A 23 -14.59 -9.82 -27.86
CA GLY A 23 -15.15 -8.48 -27.87
C GLY A 23 -15.51 -7.95 -26.48
N ILE A 24 -14.81 -8.42 -25.43
CA ILE A 24 -15.07 -8.04 -24.04
C ILE A 24 -14.01 -7.02 -23.58
N PRO A 25 -14.33 -5.72 -23.48
CA PRO A 25 -13.42 -4.73 -22.93
C PRO A 25 -13.13 -4.96 -21.45
N VAL A 26 -11.90 -4.66 -21.04
CA VAL A 26 -11.40 -4.76 -19.66
C VAL A 26 -11.01 -3.37 -19.15
N PHE A 27 -11.56 -2.97 -18.01
CA PHE A 27 -11.28 -1.68 -17.37
C PHE A 27 -10.53 -1.90 -16.05
N ASN A 28 -9.69 -0.94 -15.64
CA ASN A 28 -9.00 -0.93 -14.35
C ASN A 28 -8.97 0.49 -13.76
N ALA A 29 -8.40 0.63 -12.55
CA ALA A 29 -8.30 1.90 -11.84
C ALA A 29 -6.83 2.29 -11.58
N PRO A 30 -6.05 2.73 -12.59
CA PRO A 30 -4.59 2.82 -12.51
C PRO A 30 -4.05 3.91 -11.58
N PHE A 31 -4.81 4.97 -11.31
CA PHE A 31 -4.31 6.15 -10.57
C PHE A 31 -5.09 6.44 -9.27
N SER A 32 -6.07 5.62 -8.92
CA SER A 32 -6.96 5.86 -7.78
C SER A 32 -6.23 5.83 -6.42
N ASN A 33 -5.03 5.24 -6.36
CA ASN A 33 -4.33 4.96 -5.10
C ASN A 33 -3.03 5.78 -4.92
N THR A 34 -2.68 6.66 -5.86
CA THR A 34 -1.40 7.40 -5.87
C THR A 34 -1.18 8.18 -4.58
N ARG A 35 -2.20 8.89 -4.10
CA ARG A 35 -2.08 9.70 -2.87
C ARG A 35 -1.93 8.83 -1.63
N SER A 36 -2.69 7.76 -1.52
CA SER A 36 -2.63 6.83 -0.38
C SER A 36 -1.24 6.19 -0.24
N VAL A 37 -0.63 5.77 -1.35
CA VAL A 37 0.74 5.22 -1.33
C VAL A 37 1.77 6.27 -0.91
N ALA A 38 1.65 7.51 -1.42
CA ALA A 38 2.54 8.59 -1.03
C ALA A 38 2.46 8.92 0.48
N GLU A 39 1.24 8.97 1.03
CA GLU A 39 1.04 9.22 2.47
C GLU A 39 1.61 8.09 3.33
N LEU A 40 1.43 6.83 2.92
CA LEU A 40 1.99 5.68 3.61
C LEU A 40 3.53 5.74 3.67
N VAL A 41 4.18 5.99 2.52
CA VAL A 41 5.66 6.04 2.45
C VAL A 41 6.24 7.14 3.33
N ILE A 42 5.62 8.33 3.33
CA ILE A 42 6.08 9.44 4.19
C ILE A 42 5.86 9.11 5.67
N GLY A 43 4.73 8.51 6.04
CA GLY A 43 4.46 8.06 7.40
C GLY A 43 5.48 7.02 7.88
N GLU A 44 5.72 5.98 7.08
CA GLU A 44 6.68 4.92 7.40
C GLU A 44 8.11 5.46 7.50
N LEU A 45 8.52 6.35 6.59
CA LEU A 45 9.83 7.02 6.63
C LEU A 45 10.04 7.75 7.96
N LEU A 46 9.07 8.56 8.40
CA LEU A 46 9.17 9.31 9.65
C LEU A 46 9.28 8.38 10.87
N LEU A 47 8.48 7.31 10.90
CA LEU A 47 8.49 6.34 11.99
C LEU A 47 9.81 5.58 12.07
N LEU A 48 10.33 5.13 10.92
CA LEU A 48 11.58 4.39 10.83
C LEU A 48 12.79 5.26 11.22
N LEU A 49 12.87 6.49 10.73
CA LEU A 49 13.94 7.44 11.08
C LEU A 49 14.00 7.74 12.58
N ARG A 50 12.87 7.63 13.28
CA ARG A 50 12.76 7.92 14.71
C ARG A 50 12.72 6.67 15.59
N GLY A 51 12.88 5.48 15.00
CA GLY A 51 12.86 4.21 15.72
C GLY A 51 11.53 3.93 16.44
N VAL A 52 10.43 4.57 16.00
CA VAL A 52 9.14 4.51 16.69
C VAL A 52 8.56 3.10 16.69
N PRO A 53 8.60 2.29 15.61
CA PRO A 53 8.06 0.94 15.64
C PRO A 53 8.74 0.06 16.70
N GLU A 54 10.06 0.19 16.86
CA GLU A 54 10.82 -0.53 17.88
C GLU A 54 10.50 -0.04 19.30
N ALA A 55 10.50 1.28 19.52
CA ALA A 55 10.17 1.89 20.80
C ALA A 55 8.74 1.54 21.23
N ASN A 56 7.78 1.58 20.29
CA ASN A 56 6.38 1.19 20.50
C ASN A 56 6.28 -0.28 20.91
N ALA A 57 6.93 -1.19 20.16
CA ALA A 57 6.91 -2.61 20.48
C ALA A 57 7.51 -2.92 21.86
N LYS A 58 8.59 -2.22 22.26
CA LYS A 58 9.18 -2.32 23.60
C LYS A 58 8.25 -1.77 24.68
N ALA A 59 7.63 -0.61 24.45
CA ALA A 59 6.70 0.01 25.40
C ALA A 59 5.49 -0.88 25.69
N HIS A 60 4.90 -1.51 24.67
CA HIS A 60 3.83 -2.51 24.83
C HIS A 60 4.25 -3.74 25.65
N ARG A 61 5.56 -4.01 25.76
CA ARG A 61 6.12 -5.07 26.62
C ARG A 61 6.62 -4.54 27.97
N GLY A 62 6.21 -3.34 28.37
CA GLY A 62 6.57 -2.73 29.65
C GLY A 62 7.97 -2.10 29.69
N VAL A 63 8.66 -1.99 28.55
CA VAL A 63 10.02 -1.42 28.48
C VAL A 63 9.97 -0.02 27.89
N TRP A 64 10.34 0.98 28.69
CA TRP A 64 10.46 2.37 28.23
C TRP A 64 11.85 2.67 27.68
N ASN A 65 11.99 2.74 26.35
CA ASN A 65 13.29 2.88 25.66
C ASN A 65 13.56 4.32 25.19
N LYS A 66 13.81 5.23 26.14
CA LYS A 66 14.17 6.64 25.84
C LYS A 66 15.68 6.78 25.63
N LEU A 67 16.08 7.05 24.39
CA LEU A 67 17.49 7.21 23.99
C LEU A 67 18.01 8.66 24.10
N ALA A 68 17.12 9.64 24.24
CA ALA A 68 17.52 11.03 24.42
C ALA A 68 18.23 11.21 25.77
N ALA A 69 19.53 11.50 25.74
CA ALA A 69 20.31 11.88 26.90
C ALA A 69 20.20 13.40 27.13
N GLY A 70 19.73 13.81 28.31
CA GLY A 70 19.76 15.22 28.74
C GLY A 70 18.52 16.07 28.44
N SER A 71 17.32 15.46 28.34
CA SER A 71 16.06 16.20 28.45
C SER A 71 15.62 16.35 29.90
#